data_AF-A0A353LW70-F1
#
_entry.id   AF-A0A353LW70-F1
#
_cell.length_a   1.000
_cell.length_b   1.000
_cell.length_c   1.000
_cell.angle_alpha   90.00
_cell.angle_beta   90.00
_cell.angle_gamma   90.00
#
_symmetry.space_group_name_H-M   'P 1'
#
loop_
_entity.id
_entity.type
_entity.pdbx_description
1 polymer ?
#
loop_
_entity_poly.entity_id
_entity_poly.type
_entity_poly.pdbx_seq_one_letter_code
_entity_poly.pdbx_strand_id
1 'polypeptide(L)'
;MQGLREPLDNKQVQISRAGYTLVYPADFWLIATANPCPCGYLGSSIRMCTCSGRDLNRYGRKLRGPLLDRLEIFAPLTPLSEQ
;
A
#
# COMPACT_ATOMS: atom_id res chain seq x y z
N MET A 1 2.15 -6.95 -3.96
CA MET A 1 0.78 -6.37 -3.94
C MET A 1 -0.26 -7.21 -4.69
N GLN A 2 0.09 -8.02 -5.70
CA GLN A 2 -0.91 -8.88 -6.37
C GLN A 2 -1.62 -9.88 -5.42
N GLY A 3 -0.93 -10.36 -4.38
CA GLY A 3 -1.52 -11.35 -3.44
C GLY A 3 -2.59 -10.83 -2.48
N LEU A 4 -2.78 -9.51 -2.34
CA LEU A 4 -3.84 -8.95 -1.47
C LEU A 4 -5.16 -8.75 -2.21
N ARG A 5 -5.17 -8.86 -3.53
CA ARG A 5 -6.39 -8.67 -4.32
C ARG A 5 -7.45 -9.73 -4.00
N GLU A 6 -7.07 -11.00 -4.11
CA GLU A 6 -8.00 -12.11 -3.92
C GLU A 6 -8.57 -12.16 -2.48
N PRO A 7 -7.78 -11.95 -1.41
CA PRO A 7 -8.31 -11.87 -0.05
C PRO A 7 -9.30 -10.74 0.16
N LEU A 8 -9.05 -9.56 -0.41
CA LEU A 8 -9.95 -8.41 -0.26
C LEU A 8 -11.26 -8.61 -1.04
N ASP A 9 -11.23 -9.29 -2.19
CA ASP A 9 -12.42 -9.55 -3.00
C ASP A 9 -13.27 -10.69 -2.44
N ASN A 10 -12.62 -11.83 -2.14
CA ASN A 10 -13.30 -13.09 -1.86
C ASN A 10 -13.29 -13.47 -0.38
N LYS A 11 -12.62 -12.69 0.48
CA LYS A 11 -12.47 -12.97 1.91
C LYS A 11 -11.84 -14.33 2.21
N GLN A 12 -10.97 -14.81 1.31
CA GLN A 12 -10.28 -16.09 1.44
C GLN A 12 -8.91 -16.06 0.76
N VAL A 13 -8.02 -16.98 1.15
CA VAL A 13 -6.73 -17.21 0.50
C VAL A 13 -6.66 -18.67 0.03
N GLN A 14 -6.35 -18.87 -1.25
CA GLN A 14 -6.05 -20.18 -1.80
C GLN A 14 -4.53 -20.41 -1.85
N ILE A 15 -4.07 -21.54 -1.32
CA ILE A 15 -2.65 -21.94 -1.33
C ILE A 15 -2.53 -23.25 -2.09
N SER A 16 -1.84 -23.22 -3.23
CA SER A 16 -1.57 -24.40 -4.06
C SER A 16 -0.07 -24.76 -4.02
N ARG A 17 0.28 -25.90 -3.44
CA ARG A 17 1.66 -26.40 -3.28
C ARG A 17 1.66 -27.93 -3.39
N ALA A 18 2.70 -28.49 -4.02
CA ALA A 18 2.99 -29.94 -4.01
C ALA A 18 1.78 -30.87 -4.30
N GLY A 19 0.92 -30.47 -5.24
CA GLY A 19 -0.23 -31.27 -5.68
C GLY A 19 -1.49 -31.13 -4.83
N TYR A 20 -1.48 -30.33 -3.76
CA TYR A 20 -2.68 -30.03 -2.97
C TYR A 20 -3.05 -28.55 -3.03
N THR A 21 -4.34 -28.27 -2.83
CA THR A 21 -4.90 -26.92 -2.73
C THR A 21 -5.67 -26.80 -1.43
N LEU A 22 -5.34 -25.79 -0.64
CA LEU A 22 -6.02 -25.47 0.62
C LEU A 22 -6.63 -24.06 0.52
N VAL A 23 -7.78 -23.88 1.14
CA VAL A 23 -8.49 -22.58 1.20
C VAL A 23 -8.68 -22.21 2.67
N TYR A 24 -8.27 -21.00 3.02
CA TYR A 24 -8.40 -20.45 4.37
C TYR A 24 -9.22 -19.15 4.36
N PRO A 25 -10.00 -18.87 5.42
CA PRO A 25 -10.73 -17.61 5.54
C PRO A 25 -9.76 -16.43 5.72
N ALA A 26 -10.14 -15.28 5.17
CA ALA A 26 -9.40 -14.02 5.24
C ALA A 26 -10.35 -12.82 5.23
N ASP A 27 -11.33 -12.79 6.15
CA ASP A 27 -12.23 -11.66 6.36
C ASP A 27 -11.63 -10.68 7.37
N PHE A 28 -11.08 -9.57 6.89
CA PHE A 28 -10.38 -8.58 7.72
C PHE A 28 -10.53 -7.17 7.19
N TRP A 29 -10.27 -6.18 8.04
CA TRP A 29 -10.14 -4.77 7.64
C TRP A 29 -8.69 -4.46 7.30
N LEU A 30 -8.46 -3.88 6.11
CA LEU A 30 -7.14 -3.45 5.69
C LEU A 30 -6.91 -1.99 6.08
N ILE A 31 -5.95 -1.77 6.98
CA ILE A 31 -5.39 -0.45 7.27
C ILE A 31 -3.99 -0.42 6.70
N ALA A 32 -3.69 0.58 5.87
CA ALA A 32 -2.39 0.72 5.24
C ALA A 32 -1.91 2.18 5.30
N THR A 33 -0.60 2.34 5.32
CA THR A 33 0.06 3.64 5.19
C THR A 33 1.09 3.58 4.07
N ALA A 34 1.30 4.70 3.41
CA ALA A 34 2.30 4.87 2.37
C ALA A 34 2.99 6.21 2.54
N ASN A 35 4.30 6.22 2.32
CA ASN A 35 5.06 7.46 2.33
C ASN A 35 4.72 8.29 1.08
N PRO A 36 4.85 9.62 1.11
CA PRO A 36 4.58 10.47 -0.06
C PRO A 36 5.64 10.30 -1.17
N CYS A 37 6.83 9.80 -0.82
CA CYS A 37 7.92 9.47 -1.73
C CYS A 37 8.87 8.44 -1.10
N PRO A 38 9.86 7.88 -1.84
CA PRO A 38 10.83 6.94 -1.29
C PRO A 38 11.61 7.47 -0.07
N CYS A 39 11.95 8.75 -0.03
CA CYS A 39 12.68 9.33 1.10
C CYS A 39 11.78 9.82 2.23
N GLY A 40 10.45 9.87 2.04
CA GLY A 40 9.47 10.28 3.05
C GLY A 40 9.25 11.78 3.22
N TYR A 41 10.02 12.64 2.54
CA TYR A 41 10.02 14.09 2.80
C TYR A 41 9.40 14.95 1.69
N LEU A 42 8.72 14.35 0.72
CA LEU A 42 8.03 15.13 -0.32
C LEU A 42 6.93 15.99 0.32
N GLY A 43 7.09 17.32 0.22
CA GLY A 43 6.18 18.29 0.84
C GLY A 43 6.41 18.52 2.34
N SER A 44 7.50 18.00 2.92
CA SER A 44 7.83 18.21 4.33
C SER A 44 8.41 19.60 4.58
N SER A 45 8.01 20.24 5.69
CA SER A 45 8.61 21.47 6.23
C SER A 45 9.83 21.21 7.11
N ILE A 46 10.07 19.96 7.54
CA ILE A 46 11.16 19.59 8.45
C ILE A 46 12.46 19.35 7.69
N ARG A 47 12.38 18.67 6.55
CA ARG A 47 13.54 18.31 5.72
C ARG A 47 13.18 18.35 4.24
N MET A 48 14.11 18.80 3.42
CA MET A 48 13.93 18.79 1.96
C MET A 48 13.96 17.37 1.38
N CYS A 49 13.03 17.12 0.46
CA CYS A 49 13.00 15.90 -0.35
C CYS A 49 14.22 15.82 -1.28
N THR A 50 14.87 14.66 -1.32
CA THR A 50 16.03 14.37 -2.18
C THR A 50 15.68 13.53 -3.41
N CYS A 51 14.41 13.14 -3.58
CA CYS A 51 13.98 12.31 -4.70
C CYS A 51 13.95 13.09 -6.01
N SER A 52 14.46 12.50 -7.08
CA SER A 52 14.29 13.04 -8.43
C SER A 52 12.84 12.84 -8.91
N GLY A 53 12.43 13.59 -9.94
CA GLY A 53 11.13 13.36 -10.59
C GLY A 53 10.96 11.93 -11.13
N ARG A 54 12.06 11.25 -11.49
CA ARG A 54 12.04 9.84 -11.91
C ARG A 54 11.73 8.91 -10.73
N ASP A 55 12.28 9.18 -9.55
CA ASP A 55 12.03 8.41 -8.33
C ASP A 55 10.57 8.53 -7.88
N LEU A 56 10.02 9.76 -7.93
CA LEU A 56 8.62 10.02 -7.61
C LEU A 56 7.67 9.25 -8.53
N ASN A 57 7.90 9.33 -9.85
CA ASN A 57 7.10 8.60 -10.82
C ASN A 57 7.18 7.08 -10.65
N ARG A 58 8.39 6.54 -10.44
CA ARG A 58 8.58 5.10 -10.23
C ARG A 58 7.91 4.62 -8.93
N TYR A 59 7.99 5.40 -7.87
CA TYR A 59 7.36 5.07 -6.58
C TYR A 59 5.84 5.12 -6.65
N GLY A 60 5.28 6.19 -7.22
CA GLY A 60 3.84 6.35 -7.41
C GLY A 60 3.21 5.22 -8.22
N ARG A 61 3.92 4.70 -9.25
CA ARG A 61 3.46 3.54 -10.03
C ARG A 61 3.39 2.23 -9.24
N LYS A 62 4.16 2.08 -8.16
CA LYS A 62 4.08 0.88 -7.30
C LYS A 62 2.86 0.92 -6.39
N LEU A 63 2.50 2.12 -5.94
CA LEU A 63 1.32 2.34 -5.12
C LEU A 63 0.05 2.29 -5.97
N ARG A 64 0.10 2.80 -7.21
CA ARG A 64 -1.04 2.80 -8.14
C ARG A 64 -1.24 1.41 -8.77
N GLY A 65 -2.48 0.93 -8.72
CA GLY A 65 -2.85 -0.34 -9.33
C GLY A 65 -4.11 -0.92 -8.69
N PRO A 66 -4.46 -2.18 -9.02
CA PRO A 66 -5.71 -2.81 -8.62
C PRO A 66 -6.00 -2.79 -7.12
N LEU A 67 -4.97 -2.69 -6.27
CA LEU A 67 -5.16 -2.64 -4.82
C LEU A 67 -5.81 -1.32 -4.36
N LEU A 68 -5.41 -0.17 -4.94
CA LEU A 68 -5.99 1.12 -4.54
C LEU A 68 -7.46 1.23 -4.94
N ASP A 69 -7.87 0.57 -6.03
CA ASP A 69 -9.27 0.51 -6.47
C ASP A 69 -10.19 -0.17 -5.43
N ARG A 70 -9.61 -0.84 -4.42
CA ARG A 70 -10.31 -1.52 -3.31
C ARG A 70 -10.26 -0.75 -1.99
N LEU A 71 -9.55 0.38 -1.95
CA LEU A 71 -9.51 1.24 -0.77
C LEU A 71 -10.53 2.36 -0.97
N GLU A 72 -11.53 2.42 -0.12
CA GLU A 72 -12.56 3.48 -0.19
C GLU A 72 -12.09 4.77 0.48
N ILE A 73 -11.38 4.65 1.60
CA ILE A 73 -10.99 5.79 2.43
C ILE A 73 -9.51 6.10 2.24
N PHE A 74 -9.23 7.34 1.89
CA PHE A 74 -7.88 7.90 1.84
C PHE A 74 -7.82 9.14 2.72
N ALA A 75 -6.86 9.18 3.63
CA ALA A 75 -6.61 10.31 4.51
C ALA A 75 -5.13 10.72 4.38
N PRO A 76 -4.81 11.91 3.84
CA PRO A 76 -3.46 12.44 3.95
C PRO A 76 -3.17 12.79 5.40
N LEU A 77 -2.01 12.36 5.91
CA LEU A 77 -1.58 12.66 7.28
C LEU A 77 -0.54 13.77 7.26
N THR A 78 -0.64 14.69 8.22
CA THR A 78 0.42 15.64 8.54
C THR A 78 1.37 15.03 9.56
N PRO A 79 2.67 15.37 9.52
CA PRO A 79 3.59 15.00 10.59
C PRO A 79 3.05 15.44 11.95
N LEU A 80 3.23 14.60 12.98
CA LEU A 80 2.93 15.00 14.34
C LEU A 80 3.90 16.11 14.74
N SER A 81 3.39 17.24 15.21
CA SER A 81 4.21 18.16 16.00
C SER A 81 4.56 17.45 17.31
N GLU A 82 5.83 17.43 17.69
CA GLU A 82 6.22 17.00 19.04
C GLU A 82 5.41 17.81 20.04
N GLN A 83 4.70 17.13 20.94
CA GLN A 83 3.94 17.74 22.03
C GLN A 83 4.88 18.20 23.14
#